data_AF-A0A3P8RUM1-F1
#
_entry.id   AF-A0A3P8RUM1-F1
#
_cell.length_a   1.000
_cell.length_b   1.000
_cell.length_c   1.000
_cell.angle_alpha   90.00
_cell.angle_beta   90.00
_cell.angle_gamma   90.00
#
_symmetry.space_group_name_H-M   'P 1'
#
loop_
_entity.id
_entity.type
_entity.pdbx_description
1 polymer ?
#
loop_
_entity_poly.entity_id
_entity_poly.type
_entity_poly.pdbx_seq_one_letter_code
_entity_poly.pdbx_strand_id
1 'polypeptide(L)'
;MGYKKEKVAKKLKSSRTAVHYTKRKQAAHSTTKLLAGRSRKCLFTPHDDHALIRSCVRNCRQTSRGLLARTVGNRLLEAGLKSHRARRKPLIDERLRKAWLFFARDHKDWTVDDWVKDLFSGESNFQNCFYNIKIKNGV
;
A
#
# COMPACT_ATOMS: atom_id res chain seq x y z
N MET A 1 31.41 45.47 6.57
CA MET A 1 32.69 44.90 7.04
C MET A 1 32.92 43.54 6.39
N GLY A 2 33.61 43.47 5.24
CA GLY A 2 33.74 42.23 4.48
C GLY A 2 35.18 41.72 4.41
N TYR A 3 35.49 40.64 5.12
CA TYR A 3 36.76 39.93 4.93
C TYR A 3 36.98 39.63 3.43
N LYS A 4 38.18 39.90 2.91
CA LYS A 4 38.56 39.51 1.55
C LYS A 4 38.36 38.00 1.36
N LYS A 5 37.74 37.61 0.24
CA LYS A 5 37.41 36.20 -0.09
C LYS A 5 38.63 35.27 0.04
N GLU A 6 39.81 35.77 -0.31
CA GLU A 6 41.09 35.07 -0.20
C GLU A 6 41.51 34.78 1.24
N LYS A 7 41.30 35.72 2.17
CA LYS A 7 41.60 35.50 3.60
C LYS A 7 40.69 34.41 4.17
N VAL A 8 39.41 34.41 3.79
CA VAL A 8 38.43 33.38 4.18
C VAL A 8 38.80 32.03 3.59
N ALA A 9 39.17 31.98 2.31
CA ALA A 9 39.60 30.76 1.62
C ALA A 9 40.83 30.11 2.27
N LYS A 10 41.87 30.91 2.58
CA LYS A 10 43.08 30.44 3.28
C LYS A 10 42.74 29.90 4.68
N LYS A 11 41.87 30.60 5.43
CA LYS A 11 41.46 30.19 6.78
C LYS A 11 40.62 28.90 6.78
N LEU A 12 39.74 28.73 5.79
CA LEU A 12 38.88 27.56 5.64
C LEU A 12 39.51 26.44 4.79
N LYS A 13 40.76 26.58 4.37
CA LYS A 13 41.47 25.66 3.45
C LYS A 13 40.59 25.24 2.25
N SER A 14 39.83 26.19 1.71
CA SER A 14 38.87 25.99 0.62
C SER A 14 39.28 26.83 -0.59
N SER A 15 38.85 26.47 -1.79
CA SER A 15 39.18 27.26 -2.98
C SER A 15 38.50 28.64 -2.95
N ARG A 16 39.17 29.67 -3.49
CA ARG A 16 38.60 31.03 -3.64
C ARG A 16 37.26 30.99 -4.39
N THR A 17 37.18 30.14 -5.40
CA THR A 17 36.01 29.93 -6.25
C THR A 17 34.87 29.28 -5.47
N ALA A 18 35.14 28.33 -4.59
CA ALA A 18 34.12 27.75 -3.70
C ALA A 18 33.50 28.82 -2.81
N VAL A 19 34.31 29.63 -2.12
CA VAL A 19 33.86 30.76 -1.27
C VAL A 19 33.03 31.76 -2.06
N HIS A 20 33.42 32.04 -3.32
CA HIS A 20 32.65 32.90 -4.21
C HIS A 20 31.24 32.36 -4.47
N TYR A 21 31.13 31.09 -4.85
CA TYR A 21 29.83 30.46 -5.14
C TYR A 21 28.96 30.30 -3.90
N THR A 22 29.53 30.01 -2.72
CA THR A 22 28.74 29.96 -1.47
C THR A 22 28.19 31.33 -1.11
N LYS A 23 29.01 32.38 -1.19
CA LYS A 23 28.56 33.76 -0.93
C LYS A 23 27.48 34.21 -1.92
N ARG A 24 27.63 33.88 -3.21
CA ARG A 24 26.62 34.16 -4.24
C ARG A 24 25.31 33.41 -3.97
N LYS A 25 25.40 32.14 -3.58
CA LYS A 25 24.25 31.31 -3.22
C LYS A 25 23.51 31.85 -1.98
N GLN A 26 24.25 32.27 -0.96
CA GLN A 26 23.70 32.86 0.25
C GLN A 26 23.01 34.21 -0.05
N ALA A 27 23.57 35.04 -0.93
CA ALA A 27 22.94 36.29 -1.35
C ALA A 27 21.65 36.07 -2.17
N ALA A 28 21.62 35.05 -3.03
CA ALA A 28 20.46 34.77 -3.90
C ALA A 28 19.33 34.00 -3.19
N HIS A 29 19.67 33.07 -2.29
CA HIS A 29 18.71 32.11 -1.71
C HIS A 29 18.66 32.13 -0.18
N SER A 30 19.30 33.13 0.45
CA SER A 30 19.44 33.28 1.92
C SER A 30 19.90 32.02 2.66
N THR A 31 20.46 31.04 1.94
CA THR A 31 20.69 29.67 2.44
C THR A 31 22.02 29.14 1.94
N THR A 32 22.78 28.54 2.86
CA THR A 32 24.08 27.91 2.57
C THR A 32 23.97 26.39 2.36
N LYS A 33 22.84 25.78 2.72
CA LYS A 33 22.57 24.34 2.59
C LYS A 33 22.59 23.89 1.12
N LEU A 34 23.01 22.65 0.86
CA LEU A 34 22.92 22.05 -0.47
C LEU A 34 21.46 22.03 -0.94
N LEU A 35 21.24 22.44 -2.18
CA LEU A 35 19.91 22.35 -2.79
C LEU A 35 19.77 20.95 -3.36
N ALA A 36 18.58 20.36 -3.24
CA ALA A 36 18.29 19.11 -3.91
C ALA A 36 18.51 19.30 -5.42
N GLY A 37 19.25 18.37 -6.03
CA GLY A 37 19.45 18.36 -7.47
C GLY A 37 18.12 18.17 -8.20
N ARG A 38 18.08 18.58 -9.47
CA ARG A 38 16.91 18.30 -10.32
C ARG A 38 16.91 16.81 -10.64
N SER A 39 15.84 16.11 -10.25
CA SER A 39 15.69 14.69 -10.58
C SER A 39 15.53 14.49 -12.09
N ARG A 40 15.75 13.25 -12.55
CA ARG A 40 15.38 12.85 -13.91
C ARG A 40 13.88 13.03 -14.13
N LYS A 41 13.48 13.39 -15.35
CA LYS A 41 12.07 13.43 -15.74
C LYS A 41 11.47 12.03 -15.60
N CYS A 42 10.27 11.94 -15.03
CA CYS A 42 9.54 10.67 -14.92
C CYS A 42 9.14 10.15 -16.30
N LEU A 43 9.12 8.83 -16.45
CA LEU A 43 8.64 8.16 -17.66
C LEU A 43 7.11 8.28 -17.80
N PHE A 44 6.39 8.27 -16.67
CA PHE A 44 4.94 8.47 -16.61
C PHE A 44 4.61 9.96 -16.46
N THR A 45 3.71 10.45 -17.30
CA THR A 45 3.12 11.77 -17.14
C THR A 45 1.96 11.74 -16.14
N PRO A 46 1.55 12.88 -15.56
CA PRO A 46 0.36 12.93 -14.70
C PRO A 46 -0.90 12.38 -15.36
N HIS A 47 -1.02 12.52 -16.69
CA HIS A 47 -2.14 11.96 -17.44
C HIS A 47 -2.13 10.43 -17.43
N ASP A 48 -0.94 9.83 -17.65
CA ASP A 48 -0.75 8.39 -17.60
C ASP A 48 -1.05 7.85 -16.20
N ASP A 49 -0.59 8.54 -15.16
CA ASP A 49 -0.84 8.16 -13.76
C ASP A 49 -2.36 8.14 -13.48
N HIS A 50 -3.10 9.16 -13.94
CA HIS A 50 -4.56 9.20 -13.80
C HIS A 50 -5.27 8.08 -14.59
N ALA A 51 -4.81 7.80 -15.81
CA ALA A 51 -5.37 6.71 -16.61
C ALA A 51 -5.14 5.34 -15.95
N LEU A 52 -3.96 5.14 -15.39
CA LEU A 52 -3.57 3.94 -14.64
C LEU A 52 -4.42 3.76 -13.37
N ILE A 53 -4.59 4.82 -12.57
CA ILE A 53 -5.41 4.76 -11.36
C ILE A 53 -6.87 4.41 -11.72
N ARG A 54 -7.43 5.05 -12.76
CA ARG A 54 -8.80 4.76 -13.22
C ARG A 54 -8.97 3.35 -13.77
N SER A 55 -7.97 2.77 -14.43
CA SER A 55 -8.07 1.38 -14.90
C SER A 55 -7.99 0.40 -13.73
N CYS A 56 -7.08 0.61 -12.78
CA CYS A 56 -6.95 -0.24 -11.59
C CYS A 56 -8.19 -0.20 -10.68
N VAL A 57 -8.84 0.96 -10.50
CA VAL A 57 -10.07 1.04 -9.70
C VAL A 57 -11.22 0.29 -10.37
N ARG A 58 -11.33 0.36 -11.70
CA ARG A 58 -12.35 -0.38 -12.45
C ARG A 58 -12.09 -1.89 -12.44
N ASN A 59 -10.83 -2.30 -12.51
CA ASN A 59 -10.43 -3.70 -12.48
C ASN A 59 -9.26 -3.93 -11.53
N CYS A 60 -9.59 -4.10 -10.24
CA CYS A 60 -8.60 -4.30 -9.18
C CYS A 60 -7.85 -5.63 -9.25
N ARG A 61 -8.24 -6.52 -10.19
CA ARG A 61 -7.58 -7.81 -10.45
C ARG A 61 -6.64 -7.76 -11.65
N GLN A 62 -6.53 -6.60 -12.31
CA GLN A 62 -5.62 -6.44 -13.43
C GLN A 62 -4.17 -6.46 -12.94
N THR A 63 -3.34 -7.28 -13.60
CA THR A 63 -1.91 -7.40 -13.31
C THR A 63 -1.10 -6.69 -14.39
N SER A 64 -0.17 -5.82 -14.00
CA SER A 64 0.82 -5.29 -14.93
C SER A 64 1.83 -6.39 -15.29
N ARG A 65 1.93 -6.79 -16.56
CA ARG A 65 2.95 -7.72 -17.06
C ARG A 65 4.09 -6.94 -17.73
N GLY A 66 5.34 -7.29 -17.44
CA GLY A 66 6.53 -6.76 -18.12
C GLY A 66 7.47 -5.90 -17.27
N LEU A 67 8.46 -5.28 -17.93
CA LEU A 67 9.58 -4.54 -17.31
C LEU A 67 9.14 -3.33 -16.46
N LEU A 68 7.92 -2.82 -16.66
CA LEU A 68 7.37 -1.67 -15.94
C LEU A 68 6.50 -2.04 -14.72
N ALA A 69 6.34 -3.32 -14.40
CA ALA A 69 5.48 -3.76 -13.29
C ALA A 69 5.85 -3.12 -11.96
N ARG A 70 7.16 -2.96 -11.68
CA ARG A 70 7.64 -2.28 -10.48
C ARG A 70 7.30 -0.79 -10.46
N THR A 71 7.43 -0.11 -11.60
CA THR A 71 7.09 1.31 -11.75
C THR A 71 5.59 1.53 -11.52
N VAL A 72 4.76 0.70 -12.16
CA VAL A 72 3.30 0.70 -11.98
C VAL A 72 2.92 0.44 -10.52
N GLY A 73 3.55 -0.55 -9.87
CA GLY A 73 3.32 -0.85 -8.46
C GLY A 73 3.64 0.33 -7.54
N ASN A 74 4.78 0.99 -7.74
CA ASN A 74 5.15 2.17 -6.96
C ASN A 74 4.14 3.32 -7.16
N ARG A 75 3.68 3.56 -8.39
CA ARG A 75 2.67 4.60 -8.68
C ARG A 75 1.34 4.32 -8.00
N LEU A 76 0.89 3.07 -8.04
CA LEU A 76 -0.33 2.66 -7.36
C LEU A 76 -0.21 2.82 -5.84
N LEU A 77 0.95 2.48 -5.26
CA LEU A 77 1.23 2.67 -3.84
C LEU A 77 1.29 4.15 -3.44
N GLU A 78 1.93 5.01 -4.24
CA GLU A 78 1.93 6.47 -4.08
C GLU A 78 0.50 7.04 -4.10
N ALA A 79 -0.38 6.47 -4.93
CA ALA A 79 -1.80 6.81 -4.99
C ALA A 79 -2.66 6.14 -3.88
N GLY A 80 -2.06 5.36 -2.98
CA GLY A 80 -2.74 4.68 -1.87
C GLY A 80 -3.43 3.36 -2.24
N LEU A 81 -3.26 2.86 -3.46
CA LEU A 81 -3.82 1.59 -3.92
C LEU A 81 -2.86 0.44 -3.56
N LYS A 82 -3.33 -0.44 -2.68
CA LYS A 82 -2.59 -1.64 -2.24
C LYS A 82 -3.20 -2.90 -2.83
N SER A 83 -2.37 -3.89 -3.10
CA SER A 83 -2.84 -5.21 -3.50
C SER A 83 -3.39 -5.95 -2.28
N HIS A 84 -4.56 -6.59 -2.46
CA HIS A 84 -5.19 -7.42 -1.45
C HIS A 84 -5.61 -8.75 -2.06
N ARG A 85 -5.53 -9.82 -1.26
CA ARG A 85 -6.08 -11.12 -1.63
C ARG A 85 -7.58 -11.13 -1.31
N ALA A 86 -8.41 -11.39 -2.31
CA ALA A 86 -9.85 -11.55 -2.09
C ALA A 86 -10.13 -12.72 -1.12
N ARG A 87 -11.02 -12.51 -0.15
CA ARG A 87 -11.48 -13.56 0.77
C ARG A 87 -12.21 -14.64 -0.01
N ARG A 88 -11.91 -15.92 0.27
CA ARG A 88 -12.69 -17.05 -0.27
C ARG A 88 -14.12 -16.97 0.28
N LYS A 89 -15.11 -16.96 -0.60
CA LYS A 89 -16.53 -16.96 -0.27
C LYS A 89 -17.18 -18.15 -1.00
N PRO A 90 -18.18 -18.81 -0.40
CA PRO A 90 -18.98 -19.77 -1.13
C PRO A 90 -19.65 -19.09 -2.33
N LEU A 91 -19.86 -19.84 -3.40
CA LEU A 91 -20.64 -19.35 -4.53
C LEU A 91 -22.11 -19.30 -4.08
N ILE A 92 -22.69 -18.10 -4.06
CA ILE A 92 -24.07 -17.88 -3.65
C ILE A 92 -24.88 -17.62 -4.91
N ASP A 93 -25.83 -18.51 -5.19
CA ASP A 93 -26.79 -18.35 -6.27
C ASP A 93 -27.77 -17.20 -5.97
N GLU A 94 -28.38 -16.63 -7.03
CA GLU A 94 -29.30 -15.49 -6.89
C GLU A 94 -30.53 -15.86 -6.05
N ARG A 95 -31.05 -17.09 -6.20
CA ARG A 95 -32.15 -17.61 -5.40
C ARG A 95 -31.81 -17.61 -3.91
N LEU A 96 -30.61 -18.10 -3.57
CA LEU A 96 -30.13 -18.17 -2.19
C LEU A 96 -29.93 -16.78 -1.60
N ARG A 97 -29.40 -15.84 -2.39
CA ARG A 97 -29.24 -14.44 -1.97
C ARG A 97 -30.59 -13.79 -1.65
N LYS A 98 -31.62 -14.04 -2.47
CA LYS A 98 -32.98 -13.54 -2.21
C LYS A 98 -33.55 -14.14 -0.93
N ALA A 99 -33.47 -15.46 -0.78
CA ALA A 99 -33.96 -16.15 0.42
C ALA A 99 -33.29 -15.63 1.69
N TRP A 100 -31.96 -15.48 1.69
CA TRP A 100 -31.22 -14.91 2.82
C TRP A 100 -31.57 -13.45 3.10
N LEU A 101 -31.81 -12.65 2.06
CA LEU A 101 -32.25 -11.26 2.23
C LEU A 101 -33.66 -11.18 2.84
N PHE A 102 -34.58 -12.05 2.41
CA PHE A 102 -35.92 -12.12 3.01
C PHE A 102 -35.85 -12.54 4.46
N PHE A 103 -35.11 -13.61 4.76
CA PHE A 103 -34.90 -14.09 6.14
C PHE A 103 -34.32 -12.98 7.03
N ALA A 104 -33.26 -12.31 6.59
CA ALA A 104 -32.63 -11.22 7.35
C ALA A 104 -33.55 -10.00 7.56
N ARG A 105 -34.46 -9.72 6.63
CA ARG A 105 -35.45 -8.63 6.76
C ARG A 105 -36.55 -8.99 7.75
N ASP A 106 -37.06 -10.21 7.65
CA ASP A 106 -38.15 -10.71 8.48
C ASP A 106 -37.71 -10.84 9.95
N HIS A 107 -36.44 -11.21 10.17
CA HIS A 107 -35.87 -11.40 11.51
C HIS A 107 -35.04 -10.19 11.99
N LYS A 108 -35.17 -9.03 11.33
CA LYS A 108 -34.36 -7.83 11.63
C LYS A 108 -34.63 -7.30 13.04
N ASP A 109 -35.90 -7.32 13.46
CA ASP A 109 -36.37 -6.75 14.71
C ASP A 109 -36.58 -7.83 15.80
N TRP A 110 -36.07 -9.05 15.58
CA TRP A 110 -36.18 -10.14 16.54
C TRP A 110 -35.37 -9.86 17.81
N THR A 111 -36.00 -10.12 18.96
CA THR A 111 -35.37 -10.01 20.27
C THR A 111 -34.64 -11.29 20.64
N VAL A 112 -33.81 -11.24 21.69
CA VAL A 112 -33.09 -12.44 22.18
C VAL A 112 -34.06 -13.56 22.55
N ASP A 113 -35.22 -13.23 23.14
CA ASP A 113 -36.25 -14.21 23.50
C ASP A 113 -36.88 -14.89 22.28
N ASP A 114 -36.89 -14.23 21.13
CA ASP A 114 -37.38 -14.81 19.88
C ASP A 114 -36.34 -15.76 19.26
N TRP A 115 -35.06 -15.41 19.32
CA TRP A 115 -33.98 -16.30 18.89
C TRP A 115 -33.85 -17.55 19.76
N VAL A 116 -34.15 -17.47 21.07
CA VAL A 116 -34.11 -18.61 21.99
C VAL A 116 -35.15 -19.68 21.63
N LYS A 117 -36.26 -19.28 20.99
CA LYS A 117 -37.28 -20.23 20.52
C LYS A 117 -36.83 -21.00 19.28
N ASP A 118 -35.85 -20.49 18.54
CA ASP A 118 -35.38 -21.09 17.29
C ASP A 118 -34.13 -21.96 17.54
N LEU A 119 -34.22 -23.25 17.17
CA LEU A 119 -33.13 -24.19 17.35
C LEU A 119 -32.35 -24.36 16.04
N PHE A 120 -31.15 -23.78 16.00
CA PHE A 120 -30.24 -23.98 14.86
C PHE A 120 -29.50 -25.32 15.00
N SER A 121 -29.70 -26.22 14.04
CA SER A 121 -28.87 -27.40 13.84
C SER A 121 -27.95 -27.20 12.65
N GLY A 122 -26.65 -27.43 12.84
CA GLY A 122 -25.65 -27.37 11.77
C GLY A 122 -24.61 -28.47 11.97
N GLU A 123 -24.38 -29.26 10.93
CA GLU A 123 -23.34 -30.29 10.94
C GLU A 123 -22.02 -29.69 10.43
N SER A 124 -20.94 -29.94 11.18
CA SER A 124 -19.58 -29.59 10.78
C SER A 124 -18.75 -30.86 10.66
N ASN A 125 -18.09 -31.03 9.53
CA ASN A 125 -17.15 -32.13 9.35
C ASN A 125 -15.87 -31.85 10.14
N PHE A 126 -15.60 -32.67 11.16
CA PHE A 126 -14.34 -32.65 11.90
C PHE A 126 -13.41 -33.73 11.35
N GLN A 127 -12.23 -33.33 10.90
CA GLN A 127 -11.23 -34.29 10.48
C GLN A 127 -10.48 -34.80 11.72
N ASN A 128 -10.58 -36.11 12.00
CA ASN A 128 -9.88 -36.74 13.13
C ASN A 128 -8.37 -36.76 12.86
N CYS A 129 -7.60 -35.93 13.58
CA CYS A 129 -6.15 -35.81 13.41
C CYS A 129 -5.33 -36.85 14.22
N PHE A 130 -5.97 -37.79 14.93
CA PHE A 130 -5.27 -38.79 15.75
C PHE A 130 -4.91 -40.07 15.00
N TYR A 131 -4.01 -40.00 14.03
CA TYR A 131 -3.29 -41.19 13.57
C TYR A 131 -1.81 -40.88 13.36
N ASN A 132 -0.99 -41.61 14.13
CA ASN A 132 0.49 -41.72 14.12
C ASN A 132 1.23 -41.19 15.37
N ILE A 133 0.77 -41.56 16.57
CA ILE A 133 1.70 -41.75 17.69
C ILE A 133 2.16 -43.21 17.63
N LYS A 134 3.27 -43.48 16.93
CA LYS A 134 3.99 -44.75 17.11
C LYS A 134 4.59 -44.71 18.52
N ILE A 135 3.93 -45.37 19.48
CA ILE A 135 4.57 -45.70 20.75
C ILE A 135 5.68 -46.69 20.41
N LYS A 136 6.93 -46.23 20.40
CA LYS A 136 8.08 -47.14 20.41
C LYS A 136 8.10 -47.80 21.79
N ASN A 137 7.55 -48.99 21.90
CA ASN A 137 7.82 -49.86 23.05
C ASN A 137 9.27 -50.36 22.89
N GLY A 138 10.15 -49.89 23.77
CA GLY A 138 11.47 -50.48 23.96
C GLY A 138 11.34 -51.72 24.83
N VAL A 139 11.85 -52.84 24.33
CA VAL A 139 12.42 -53.94 25.11
C VAL A 139 13.74 -54.28 24.45
#